data_AF-A0A841NIR8-F1
#
_entry.id   AF-A0A841NIR8-F1
#
_cell.length_a   1.000
_cell.length_b   1.000
_cell.length_c   1.000
_cell.angle_alpha   90.00
_cell.angle_beta   90.00
_cell.angle_gamma   90.00
#
_symmetry.space_group_name_H-M   'P 1'
#
loop_
_entity.id
_entity.type
_entity.pdbx_description
1 polymer ?
#
loop_
_entity_poly.entity_id
_entity_poly.type
_entity_poly.pdbx_seq_one_letter_code
_entity_poly.pdbx_strand_id
1 'polypeptide(L)'
;MNSSTAPSSGQTLGVDASGNVITIPNAATASVSTQEVSIGGSGPAQSSNKFDVNDTGWTTVKNSNQTVIVPAGGRAVFINFMLGIDYISNPPGGGGGYYTAKLYIDGVATNVFLTAQEPTYGAQAQFSLSTVKALTEGSHTIEVRMSRTYNNGTTAGAEMTCAMMSMSLNSSYIN
;
A
#
# COMPACT_ATOMS: atom_id res chain seq x y z
N MET A 1 -35.78 -33.50 13.70
CA MET A 1 -35.30 -32.60 12.63
C MET A 1 -33.82 -32.38 12.86
N ASN A 2 -32.98 -32.60 11.84
CA ASN A 2 -31.73 -31.86 11.59
C ASN A 2 -31.24 -32.33 10.22
N SER A 3 -31.72 -31.65 9.18
CA SER A 3 -31.23 -31.80 7.82
C SER A 3 -29.85 -31.14 7.77
N SER A 4 -28.78 -31.92 7.84
CA SER A 4 -27.46 -31.43 7.44
C SER A 4 -27.39 -31.53 5.91
N THR A 5 -27.20 -30.40 5.25
CA THR A 5 -26.86 -30.38 3.82
C THR A 5 -25.64 -31.26 3.58
N ALA A 6 -25.67 -32.06 2.51
CA ALA A 6 -24.55 -32.95 2.20
C ALA A 6 -23.26 -32.14 2.00
N PRO A 7 -22.10 -32.58 2.55
CA PRO A 7 -20.84 -31.92 2.31
C PRO A 7 -20.52 -31.93 0.81
N SER A 8 -20.12 -30.78 0.28
CA SER A 8 -19.66 -30.67 -1.11
C SER A 8 -18.26 -31.30 -1.25
N SER A 9 -17.89 -31.64 -2.50
CA SER A 9 -16.55 -32.13 -2.80
C SER A 9 -15.48 -31.13 -2.31
N GLY A 10 -14.49 -31.62 -1.58
CA GLY A 10 -13.40 -30.81 -1.01
C GLY A 10 -13.69 -30.18 0.37
N GLN A 11 -14.84 -30.45 0.99
CA GLN A 11 -15.17 -30.00 2.35
C GLN A 11 -14.36 -30.78 3.40
N THR A 12 -13.63 -30.07 4.27
CA THR A 12 -12.98 -30.71 5.44
C THR A 12 -14.03 -31.14 6.46
N LEU A 13 -13.90 -32.37 6.97
CA LEU A 13 -14.77 -32.96 7.98
C LEU A 13 -14.01 -33.13 9.29
N GLY A 14 -14.71 -32.91 10.41
CA GLY A 14 -14.22 -33.17 11.76
C GLY A 14 -15.14 -34.12 12.50
N VAL A 15 -14.69 -34.60 13.65
CA VAL A 15 -15.52 -35.31 14.63
C VAL A 15 -15.57 -34.51 15.92
N ASP A 16 -16.76 -34.31 16.48
CA ASP A 16 -16.90 -33.66 17.79
C ASP A 16 -16.64 -34.64 18.94
N ALA A 17 -16.66 -34.14 20.19
CA ALA A 17 -16.45 -34.96 21.38
C ALA A 17 -17.52 -36.03 21.62
N SER A 18 -18.65 -35.95 20.92
CA SER A 18 -19.75 -36.94 20.98
C SER A 18 -19.69 -37.93 19.82
N GLY A 19 -18.68 -37.83 18.93
CA GLY A 19 -18.51 -38.69 17.76
C GLY A 19 -19.36 -38.30 16.54
N ASN A 20 -19.96 -37.09 16.53
CA ASN A 20 -20.72 -36.63 15.37
C ASN A 20 -19.78 -36.08 14.29
N VAL A 21 -20.11 -36.35 13.02
CA VAL A 21 -19.44 -35.72 11.88
C VAL A 21 -19.89 -34.27 11.75
N ILE A 22 -18.95 -33.34 11.83
CA ILE A 22 -19.17 -31.91 11.64
C ILE A 22 -18.43 -31.43 10.39
N THR A 23 -18.98 -30.44 9.70
CA THR A 23 -18.23 -29.72 8.67
C THR A 23 -17.29 -28.74 9.34
N ILE A 24 -16.00 -28.81 8.97
CA ILE A 24 -15.02 -27.80 9.35
C ILE A 24 -14.97 -26.81 8.18
N PRO A 25 -15.10 -25.49 8.43
CA PRO A 25 -14.87 -24.49 7.39
C PRO A 25 -13.54 -24.77 6.69
N ASN A 26 -13.57 -24.98 5.37
CA ASN A 26 -12.33 -25.18 4.63
C ASN A 26 -11.56 -23.86 4.69
N ALA A 27 -10.28 -23.90 5.08
CA ALA A 27 -9.43 -22.73 4.97
C ALA A 27 -9.46 -22.26 3.51
N ALA A 28 -9.77 -20.98 3.28
CA ALA A 28 -9.73 -20.44 1.93
C ALA A 28 -8.30 -20.57 1.41
N THR A 29 -8.12 -20.89 0.12
CA THR A 29 -6.79 -20.96 -0.46
C THR A 29 -6.09 -19.62 -0.29
N ALA A 30 -4.89 -19.62 0.31
CA ALA A 30 -4.07 -18.42 0.33
C ALA A 30 -3.79 -18.01 -1.11
N SER A 31 -4.18 -16.79 -1.48
CA SER A 31 -3.88 -16.23 -2.81
C SER A 31 -2.89 -15.09 -2.66
N VAL A 32 -1.96 -15.01 -3.61
CA VAL A 32 -1.04 -13.87 -3.76
C VAL A 32 -1.46 -13.09 -4.99
N SER A 33 -1.70 -11.80 -4.83
CA SER A 33 -1.92 -10.86 -5.94
C SER A 33 -0.74 -9.89 -5.99
N THR A 34 -0.15 -9.76 -7.18
CA THR A 34 0.95 -8.82 -7.43
C THR A 34 0.53 -7.82 -8.50
N GLN A 35 0.70 -6.53 -8.21
CA GLN A 35 0.49 -5.43 -9.13
C GLN A 35 1.78 -4.64 -9.25
N GLU A 36 2.23 -4.41 -10.48
CA GLU A 36 3.47 -3.70 -10.78
C GLU A 36 3.18 -2.55 -11.73
N VAL A 37 3.72 -1.37 -11.42
CA VAL A 37 3.70 -0.21 -12.32
C VAL A 37 5.14 0.27 -12.46
N SER A 38 5.68 0.22 -13.67
CA SER A 38 6.98 0.80 -14.00
C SER A 38 6.78 1.88 -15.06
N ILE A 39 7.29 3.08 -14.81
CA ILE A 39 7.12 4.24 -15.70
C ILE A 39 8.43 4.58 -16.44
N GLY A 40 9.52 3.82 -16.19
CA GLY A 40 10.83 4.04 -16.80
C GLY A 40 11.69 5.06 -16.04
N GLY A 41 13.01 4.85 -16.09
CA GLY A 41 14.01 5.42 -15.18
C GLY A 41 14.46 6.87 -15.45
N SER A 42 15.40 7.30 -14.59
CA SER A 42 16.07 8.62 -14.51
C SER A 42 16.18 9.38 -15.83
N GLY A 43 15.54 10.55 -15.86
CA GLY A 43 15.42 11.46 -16.99
C GLY A 43 14.33 12.48 -16.67
N PRO A 44 14.06 13.50 -17.51
CA PRO A 44 12.97 14.42 -17.23
C PRO A 44 11.67 13.61 -17.14
N ALA A 45 11.21 13.39 -15.90
CA ALA A 45 10.05 12.58 -15.61
C ALA A 45 8.89 12.96 -16.56
N GLN A 46 8.24 11.97 -17.15
CA GLN A 46 7.08 12.24 -18.00
C GLN A 46 6.08 13.07 -17.20
N SER A 47 5.52 14.16 -17.74
CA SER A 47 4.61 15.02 -16.94
C SER A 47 3.44 14.26 -16.30
N SER A 48 3.10 13.10 -16.86
CA SER A 48 2.09 12.17 -16.36
C SER A 48 2.39 11.49 -15.02
N ASN A 49 3.64 11.42 -14.53
CA ASN A 49 3.98 10.78 -13.24
C ASN A 49 4.49 11.74 -12.15
N LYS A 50 4.49 13.05 -12.43
CA LYS A 50 4.88 14.09 -11.48
C LYS A 50 3.79 14.36 -10.44
N PHE A 51 4.22 14.71 -9.23
CA PHE A 51 3.36 15.16 -8.15
C PHE A 51 4.15 16.09 -7.21
N ASP A 52 3.47 17.06 -6.61
CA ASP A 52 4.08 18.06 -5.74
C ASP A 52 3.82 17.76 -4.27
N VAL A 53 4.90 17.74 -3.48
CA VAL A 53 4.87 17.45 -2.04
C VAL A 53 5.28 18.69 -1.28
N ASN A 54 4.54 19.02 -0.23
CA ASN A 54 4.87 20.08 0.71
C ASN A 54 4.53 19.63 2.15
N ASP A 55 4.62 20.56 3.08
CA ASP A 55 4.43 20.36 4.53
C ASP A 55 3.05 20.73 5.05
N THR A 56 2.15 21.20 4.19
CA THR A 56 0.80 21.61 4.60
C THR A 56 -0.21 20.47 4.49
N GLY A 57 0.13 19.40 3.77
CA GLY A 57 -0.76 18.26 3.59
C GLY A 57 -0.08 16.99 3.08
N TRP A 58 -0.90 15.96 2.90
CA TRP A 58 -0.52 14.68 2.31
C TRP A 58 -0.96 14.64 0.85
N THR A 59 -0.01 14.53 -0.07
CA THR A 59 -0.26 14.40 -1.51
C THR A 59 -0.30 12.94 -1.90
N THR A 60 -1.35 12.48 -2.59
CA THR A 60 -1.36 11.14 -3.20
C THR A 60 -0.28 11.03 -4.26
N VAL A 61 0.55 9.99 -4.16
CA VAL A 61 1.54 9.68 -5.18
C VAL A 61 0.78 9.26 -6.44
N LYS A 62 1.03 9.97 -7.54
CA LYS A 62 0.32 9.73 -8.80
C LYS A 62 0.55 8.29 -9.29
N ASN A 63 -0.50 7.63 -9.76
CA ASN A 63 -0.50 6.21 -10.19
C ASN A 63 -0.21 5.19 -9.07
N SER A 64 -0.31 5.59 -7.80
CA SER A 64 -0.11 4.68 -6.66
C SER A 64 -1.32 3.84 -6.26
N ASN A 65 -2.49 4.16 -6.79
CA ASN A 65 -3.75 3.52 -6.44
C ASN A 65 -3.82 2.12 -7.06
N GLN A 66 -3.86 1.11 -6.21
CA GLN A 66 -4.02 -0.29 -6.59
C GLN A 66 -5.22 -0.89 -5.87
N THR A 67 -5.94 -1.79 -6.55
CA THR A 67 -7.15 -2.39 -5.99
C THR A 67 -6.85 -3.79 -5.47
N VAL A 68 -7.28 -4.09 -4.24
CA VAL A 68 -7.25 -5.43 -3.64
C VAL A 68 -8.69 -5.88 -3.40
N ILE A 69 -9.05 -7.06 -3.93
CA ILE A 69 -10.40 -7.63 -3.76
C ILE A 69 -10.37 -8.66 -2.66
N VAL A 70 -11.02 -8.39 -1.52
CA VAL A 70 -11.07 -9.30 -0.38
C VAL A 70 -12.32 -10.17 -0.48
N PRO A 71 -12.19 -11.51 -0.34
CA PRO A 71 -13.31 -12.44 -0.47
C PRO A 71 -14.29 -12.34 0.71
N ALA A 72 -15.43 -13.03 0.56
CA ALA A 72 -16.47 -13.09 1.58
C ALA A 72 -15.95 -13.52 2.96
N GLY A 73 -16.49 -12.85 3.98
CA GLY A 73 -16.08 -13.03 5.38
C GLY A 73 -14.90 -12.17 5.83
N GLY A 74 -14.31 -11.36 4.93
CA GLY A 74 -13.14 -10.55 5.24
C GLY A 74 -11.88 -11.39 5.47
N ARG A 75 -10.70 -10.76 5.41
CA ARG A 75 -9.41 -11.45 5.61
C ARG A 75 -8.41 -10.54 6.31
N ALA A 76 -7.51 -11.17 7.07
CA ALA A 76 -6.23 -10.54 7.36
C ALA A 76 -5.40 -10.56 6.06
N VAL A 77 -5.07 -9.38 5.55
CA VAL A 77 -4.31 -9.21 4.30
C VAL A 77 -2.91 -8.74 4.67
N PHE A 78 -1.91 -9.54 4.32
CA PHE A 78 -0.52 -9.07 4.25
C PHE A 78 -0.38 -8.17 3.03
N ILE A 79 0.21 -7.00 3.22
CA ILE A 79 0.44 -5.98 2.21
C ILE A 79 1.93 -5.65 2.25
N ASN A 80 2.60 -5.76 1.11
CA ASN A 80 3.95 -5.26 0.88
C ASN A 80 3.90 -4.30 -0.30
N PHE A 81 4.13 -3.02 -0.02
CA PHE A 81 4.05 -1.95 -0.99
C PHE A 81 5.43 -1.32 -1.15
N MET A 82 6.02 -1.44 -2.33
CA MET A 82 7.28 -0.80 -2.67
C MET A 82 7.01 0.37 -3.61
N LEU A 83 7.61 1.51 -3.33
CA LEU A 83 7.51 2.73 -4.13
C LEU A 83 8.91 3.26 -4.42
N GLY A 84 9.24 3.43 -5.70
CA GLY A 84 10.44 4.16 -6.14
C GLY A 84 10.05 5.56 -6.64
N ILE A 85 10.76 6.58 -6.19
CA ILE A 85 10.58 7.97 -6.65
C ILE A 85 11.90 8.62 -7.04
N ASP A 86 11.77 9.70 -7.80
CA ASP A 86 12.84 10.64 -8.14
C ASP A 86 12.50 12.03 -7.59
N TYR A 87 13.48 12.72 -7.01
CA TYR A 87 13.36 14.11 -6.54
C TYR A 87 13.72 15.06 -7.69
N ILE A 88 12.70 15.65 -8.32
CA ILE A 88 12.83 16.38 -9.59
C ILE A 88 13.15 17.86 -9.40
N SER A 89 12.84 18.47 -8.27
CA SER A 89 13.14 19.87 -7.99
C SER A 89 13.28 20.12 -6.50
N ASN A 90 14.07 21.13 -6.11
CA ASN A 90 14.23 21.51 -4.71
C ASN A 90 13.47 22.81 -4.40
N PRO A 91 12.70 22.87 -3.30
CA PRO A 91 12.10 24.09 -2.82
C PRO A 91 13.17 25.17 -2.56
N PRO A 92 12.94 26.41 -2.98
CA PRO A 92 13.89 27.50 -2.75
C PRO A 92 14.03 27.82 -1.25
N GLY A 93 15.24 28.21 -0.84
CA GLY A 93 15.47 28.86 0.45
C GLY A 93 15.69 27.97 1.67
N GLY A 94 16.10 26.70 1.53
CA GLY A 94 16.41 25.82 2.66
C GLY A 94 17.38 24.69 2.33
N GLY A 95 17.69 23.85 3.32
CA GLY A 95 18.43 22.60 3.13
C GLY A 95 17.52 21.41 2.83
N GLY A 96 18.11 20.23 2.61
CA GLY A 96 17.35 19.00 2.35
C GLY A 96 16.34 18.69 3.46
N GLY A 97 15.10 18.38 3.09
CA GLY A 97 14.01 18.08 4.02
C GLY A 97 13.92 16.60 4.42
N TYR A 98 12.96 16.27 5.30
CA TYR A 98 12.52 14.88 5.48
C TYR A 98 11.16 14.69 4.83
N TYR A 99 11.05 13.64 4.02
CA TYR A 99 9.82 13.26 3.32
C TYR A 99 9.33 11.94 3.88
N THR A 100 8.04 11.89 4.19
CA THR A 100 7.39 10.69 4.70
C THR A 100 6.44 10.15 3.65
N ALA A 101 6.60 8.88 3.29
CA ALA A 101 5.61 8.11 2.55
C ALA A 101 4.78 7.29 3.54
N LYS A 102 3.45 7.36 3.43
CA LYS A 102 2.50 6.67 4.30
C LYS A 102 1.50 5.89 3.48
N LEU A 103 1.21 4.67 3.93
CA LEU A 103 0.22 3.80 3.32
C LEU A 103 -1.20 4.24 3.72
N TYR A 104 -2.10 4.30 2.74
CA TYR A 104 -3.52 4.57 2.91
C TYR A 104 -4.34 3.40 2.39
N ILE A 105 -5.46 3.12 3.05
CA ILE A 105 -6.45 2.12 2.64
C ILE A 105 -7.81 2.81 2.61
N ASP A 106 -8.48 2.80 1.47
CA ASP A 106 -9.78 3.45 1.25
C ASP A 106 -9.79 4.93 1.64
N GLY A 107 -8.68 5.63 1.35
CA GLY A 107 -8.49 7.04 1.71
C GLY A 107 -8.21 7.29 3.19
N VAL A 108 -8.13 6.26 4.03
CA VAL A 108 -7.80 6.36 5.45
C VAL A 108 -6.32 6.11 5.68
N ALA A 109 -5.67 6.99 6.42
CA ALA A 109 -4.26 6.87 6.78
C ALA A 109 -4.02 5.67 7.70
N THR A 110 -3.01 4.85 7.39
CA THR A 110 -2.54 3.81 8.30
C THR A 110 -1.41 4.33 9.20
N ASN A 111 -1.01 3.49 10.16
CA ASN A 111 0.19 3.69 10.98
C ASN A 111 1.48 3.20 10.31
N VAL A 112 1.44 2.88 9.01
CA VAL A 112 2.58 2.31 8.26
C VAL A 112 3.17 3.43 7.41
N PHE A 113 4.37 3.86 7.77
CA PHE A 113 5.06 4.95 7.09
C PHE A 113 6.57 4.76 7.17
N LEU A 114 7.27 5.39 6.24
CA LEU A 114 8.72 5.51 6.23
C LEU A 114 9.08 6.95 5.93
N THR A 115 10.08 7.45 6.65
CA THR A 115 10.61 8.81 6.47
C THR A 115 12.04 8.69 5.95
N ALA A 116 12.33 9.38 4.86
CA ALA A 116 13.67 9.49 4.29
C ALA A 116 14.09 10.95 4.24
N GLN A 117 15.37 11.21 4.48
CA GLN A 117 15.95 12.51 4.20
C GLN A 117 16.16 12.65 2.70
N GLU A 118 15.77 13.78 2.15
CA GLU A 118 16.13 14.17 0.79
C GLU A 118 17.66 14.22 0.66
N PRO A 119 18.27 13.42 -0.23
CA PRO A 119 19.71 13.41 -0.38
C PRO A 119 20.18 14.68 -1.09
N THR A 120 19.74 14.85 -2.35
CA THR A 120 20.02 15.99 -3.24
C THR A 120 19.00 16.00 -4.38
N TYR A 121 18.93 17.08 -5.15
CA TYR A 121 18.27 17.11 -6.46
C TYR A 121 18.74 15.95 -7.36
N GLY A 122 17.80 15.32 -8.08
CA GLY A 122 18.07 14.20 -9.00
C GLY A 122 18.45 12.89 -8.31
N ALA A 123 18.38 12.85 -6.98
CA ALA A 123 18.52 11.61 -6.22
C ALA A 123 17.19 10.85 -6.18
N GLN A 124 17.29 9.55 -5.97
CA GLN A 124 16.14 8.65 -5.93
C GLN A 124 15.94 8.13 -4.50
N ALA A 125 14.69 7.84 -4.16
CA ALA A 125 14.34 7.18 -2.91
C ALA A 125 13.42 5.99 -3.17
N GLN A 126 13.56 4.97 -2.33
CA GLN A 126 12.67 3.82 -2.29
C GLN A 126 12.02 3.71 -0.92
N PHE A 127 10.72 3.47 -0.89
CA PHE A 127 9.93 3.24 0.31
C PHE A 127 9.29 1.85 0.25
N SER A 128 9.59 1.00 1.24
CA SER A 128 9.03 -0.35 1.35
C SER A 128 8.15 -0.45 2.59
N LEU A 129 6.84 -0.38 2.40
CA LEU A 129 5.82 -0.33 3.45
C LEU A 129 5.15 -1.71 3.56
N SER A 130 5.36 -2.41 4.68
CA SER A 130 4.78 -3.74 4.92
C SER A 130 3.87 -3.75 6.14
N THR A 131 2.74 -4.43 6.05
CA THR A 131 1.78 -4.56 7.16
C THR A 131 0.87 -5.75 6.98
N VAL A 132 0.20 -6.14 8.07
CA VAL A 132 -1.03 -6.95 8.03
C VAL A 132 -2.20 -6.06 8.42
N LYS A 133 -3.31 -6.12 7.69
CA LYS A 133 -4.56 -5.40 8.01
C LYS A 133 -5.76 -6.33 7.87
N ALA A 134 -6.67 -6.30 8.84
CA ALA A 134 -7.97 -6.94 8.70
C ALA A 134 -8.85 -6.05 7.81
N LEU A 135 -9.24 -6.58 6.65
CA LEU A 135 -10.09 -5.91 5.69
C LEU A 135 -11.42 -6.65 5.58
N THR A 136 -12.50 -5.90 5.41
CA THR A 136 -13.83 -6.45 5.18
C THR A 136 -13.92 -7.11 3.81
N GLU A 137 -15.00 -7.84 3.55
CA GLU A 137 -15.30 -8.28 2.18
C GLU A 137 -15.46 -7.06 1.24
N GLY A 138 -14.93 -7.17 0.01
CA GLY A 138 -15.13 -6.18 -1.04
C GLY A 138 -13.84 -5.65 -1.66
N SER A 139 -13.97 -4.56 -2.41
CA SER A 139 -12.88 -3.88 -3.10
C SER A 139 -12.26 -2.82 -2.21
N HIS A 140 -10.96 -2.90 -1.99
CA HIS A 140 -10.19 -1.94 -1.20
C HIS A 140 -9.14 -1.25 -2.08
N THR A 141 -9.04 0.07 -1.94
CA THR A 141 -8.02 0.86 -2.63
C THR A 141 -6.81 1.04 -1.71
N ILE A 142 -5.66 0.56 -2.14
CA ILE A 142 -4.38 0.74 -1.48
C ILE A 142 -3.61 1.83 -2.23
N GLU A 143 -3.15 2.86 -1.54
CA GLU A 143 -2.38 3.95 -2.13
C GLU A 143 -1.29 4.44 -1.18
N VAL A 144 -0.34 5.21 -1.69
CA VAL A 144 0.66 5.89 -0.86
C VAL A 144 0.48 7.39 -1.01
N ARG A 145 0.57 8.10 0.12
CA ARG A 145 0.64 9.55 0.14
C ARG A 145 1.97 10.00 0.73
N MET A 146 2.45 11.13 0.26
CA MET A 146 3.69 11.74 0.71
C MET A 146 3.46 13.13 1.29
N SER A 147 4.26 13.48 2.30
CA SER A 147 4.31 14.81 2.87
C SER A 147 5.75 15.14 3.26
N ARG A 148 6.11 16.42 3.19
CA ARG A 148 7.34 16.92 3.76
C ARG A 148 7.11 17.14 5.26
N THR A 149 7.69 16.27 6.08
CA THR A 149 7.49 16.29 7.54
C THR A 149 8.53 17.15 8.27
N TYR A 150 9.55 17.63 7.57
CA TYR A 150 10.51 18.60 8.09
C TYR A 150 11.06 19.50 6.97
N ASN A 151 10.95 20.81 7.18
CA ASN A 151 11.21 21.81 6.14
C ASN A 151 12.64 22.32 6.06
N ASN A 152 13.47 22.11 7.08
CA ASN A 152 14.87 22.55 7.10
C ASN A 152 15.10 23.98 6.56
N GLY A 153 14.29 24.95 7.02
CA GLY A 153 14.38 26.36 6.63
C GLY A 153 13.59 26.76 5.38
N THR A 154 13.01 25.81 4.63
CA THR A 154 12.09 26.13 3.53
C THR A 154 10.79 26.76 4.06
N THR A 155 10.29 27.77 3.35
CA THR A 155 8.96 28.37 3.57
C THR A 155 7.84 27.32 3.53
N ALA A 156 6.88 27.42 4.44
CA ALA A 156 5.71 26.53 4.47
C ALA A 156 4.91 26.61 3.15
N GLY A 157 4.44 25.47 2.68
CA GLY A 157 3.71 25.29 1.43
C GLY A 157 4.59 25.24 0.18
N ALA A 158 5.91 25.42 0.29
CA ALA A 158 6.79 25.35 -0.86
C ALA A 158 6.83 23.92 -1.42
N GLU A 159 6.58 23.82 -2.73
CA GLU A 159 6.45 22.55 -3.42
C GLU A 159 7.82 21.96 -3.76
N MET A 160 7.98 20.68 -3.45
CA MET A 160 8.96 19.82 -4.11
C MET A 160 8.24 18.98 -5.16
N THR A 161 8.70 19.08 -6.40
CA THR A 161 8.22 18.19 -7.45
C THR A 161 8.96 16.86 -7.37
N CYS A 162 8.20 15.78 -7.23
CA CYS A 162 8.68 14.41 -7.29
C CYS A 162 8.12 13.72 -8.54
N ALA A 163 8.67 12.57 -8.89
CA ALA A 163 8.10 11.69 -9.89
C ALA A 163 8.12 10.23 -9.42
N MET A 164 7.01 9.51 -9.68
CA MET A 164 6.96 8.06 -9.43
C MET A 164 7.73 7.32 -10.52
N MET A 165 8.73 6.53 -10.13
CA MET A 165 9.50 5.72 -11.06
C MET A 165 8.92 4.31 -11.21
N SER A 166 8.62 3.70 -10.07
CA SER A 166 8.16 2.31 -10.02
C SER A 166 7.34 2.04 -8.77
N MET A 167 6.56 0.98 -8.83
CA MET A 167 5.76 0.46 -7.74
C MET A 167 5.52 -1.02 -7.87
N SER A 168 5.56 -1.68 -6.72
CA SER A 168 5.07 -3.04 -6.54
C SER A 168 4.10 -3.06 -5.38
N LEU A 169 2.95 -3.70 -5.56
CA LEU A 169 2.08 -4.13 -4.49
C LEU A 169 1.98 -5.65 -4.54
N ASN A 170 2.51 -6.31 -3.53
CA ASN A 170 2.21 -7.70 -3.23
C ASN A 170 1.19 -7.76 -2.08
N SER A 171 0.10 -8.50 -2.28
CA SER A 171 -0.89 -8.75 -1.24
C SER A 171 -1.24 -10.22 -1.15
N SER A 172 -1.42 -10.72 0.06
CA SER A 172 -1.82 -12.10 0.29
C SER A 172 -2.73 -12.26 1.49
N TYR A 173 -3.63 -13.25 1.45
CA TYR A 173 -4.50 -13.56 2.57
C TYR A 173 -3.77 -14.46 3.57
N ILE A 174 -3.86 -14.09 4.84
CA ILE A 174 -3.42 -14.91 5.95
C ILE A 174 -4.65 -15.70 6.44
N ASN A 175 -4.48 -17.02 6.58
CA ASN A 175 -5.48 -17.94 7.12
C ASN A 175 -5.38 -18.05 8.64
#